data_AF-A0A929X503-F1
#
_entry.id   AF-A0A929X503-F1
#
_cell.length_a   1.000
_cell.length_b   1.000
_cell.length_c   1.000
_cell.angle_alpha   90.00
_cell.angle_beta   90.00
_cell.angle_gamma   90.00
#
_symmetry.space_group_name_H-M   'P 1'
#
loop_
_entity.id
_entity.type
_entity.pdbx_description
1 polymer ?
#
loop_
_entity_poly.entity_id
_entity_poly.type
_entity_poly.pdbx_seq_one_letter_code
_entity_poly.pdbx_strand_id
1 'polypeptide(L)'
;YELKDFDRKIIVPERIDLIARTILEHIKPHEKTIIFCVDQEHAALMRDAINKHKTVRDGDYCVRVTSNEGEIGRKYLELFQDNGKTIPTILTSSQMLTTGVDAKNVRNIVLLRSIGSMVEFKQIIGRGTRVFEGKDYFTIIDFTGATNLFYDEKRDGPMSTASPEDQAKESKKEKNLTFDPVSSSDHDEFHVPKQKLKVKLLDNRELKIINIETRYIGEDGKPLTAEQYLLSLVGKLPALYQSEEQLRTLRSDPKTREDLLLELRKIGLDEEHFRLLQAMFEAPESDLFDVLTYLSYGEEMKTRSERVGRVLEQSLMKKSENLSAKAFLEYLLAYYQEHGSTELVQSKMGELIKLYGRGQINIVDFTKAFGGQEVLIQVWKDLQKELFRI
;
A
#
# COMPACT_ATOMS: atom_id res chain seq x y z
N TYR A 1 -22.36 7.38 -30.56
CA TYR A 1 -20.95 6.96 -30.72
C TYR A 1 -20.58 6.15 -29.50
N GLU A 2 -20.14 4.91 -29.67
CA GLU A 2 -19.87 3.95 -28.58
C GLU A 2 -18.38 3.91 -28.21
N LEU A 3 -18.06 3.65 -26.94
CA LEU A 3 -16.71 3.51 -26.37
C LEU A 3 -15.76 2.58 -27.15
N LYS A 4 -16.30 1.62 -27.91
CA LYS A 4 -15.52 0.68 -28.75
C LYS A 4 -14.77 1.36 -29.90
N ASP A 5 -15.18 2.55 -30.32
CA ASP A 5 -14.53 3.28 -31.41
C ASP A 5 -13.35 4.15 -30.94
N PHE A 6 -13.28 4.46 -29.64
CA PHE A 6 -12.21 5.29 -29.06
C PHE A 6 -10.90 4.51 -28.89
N ASP A 7 -10.99 3.23 -28.50
CA ASP A 7 -9.82 2.35 -28.27
C ASP A 7 -9.02 2.04 -29.55
N ARG A 8 -9.61 2.23 -30.74
CA ARG A 8 -9.00 1.82 -32.02
C ARG A 8 -8.28 2.93 -32.79
N LYS A 9 -8.43 4.21 -32.45
CA LYS A 9 -8.08 5.29 -33.40
C LYS A 9 -7.15 6.39 -32.92
N ILE A 10 -6.77 6.46 -31.65
CA ILE A 10 -5.83 7.50 -31.21
C ILE A 10 -4.78 6.89 -30.27
N ILE A 11 -3.77 6.25 -30.87
CA ILE A 11 -2.50 5.97 -30.20
C ILE A 11 -1.74 7.29 -30.14
N VAL A 12 -1.90 8.01 -29.03
CA VAL A 12 -1.13 9.23 -28.74
C VAL A 12 0.21 8.79 -28.15
N PRO A 13 1.37 9.05 -28.80
CA PRO A 13 2.68 8.67 -28.26
C PRO A 13 2.93 9.18 -26.85
N GLU A 14 2.45 10.39 -26.53
CA GLU A 14 2.52 11.00 -25.21
C GLU A 14 1.75 10.19 -24.15
N ARG A 15 0.63 9.57 -24.53
CA ARG A 15 -0.16 8.71 -23.64
C ARG A 15 0.56 7.39 -23.35
N ILE A 16 1.23 6.80 -24.34
CA ILE A 16 2.03 5.58 -24.15
C ILE A 16 3.22 5.87 -23.21
N ASP A 17 3.90 6.99 -23.40
CA ASP A 17 5.01 7.41 -22.53
C ASP A 17 4.55 7.63 -21.08
N LEU A 18 3.39 8.26 -20.89
CA LEU A 18 2.80 8.44 -19.56
C LEU A 18 2.45 7.09 -18.91
N ILE A 19 1.75 6.21 -19.64
CA ILE A 19 1.37 4.88 -19.15
C ILE A 19 2.63 4.06 -18.78
N ALA A 20 3.67 4.11 -19.61
CA ALA A 20 4.91 3.40 -19.36
C ALA A 20 5.59 3.86 -18.06
N ARG A 21 5.61 5.17 -17.78
CA ARG A 21 6.12 5.72 -16.51
C ARG A 21 5.28 5.27 -15.33
N THR A 22 3.95 5.38 -15.43
CA THR A 22 3.03 4.95 -14.37
C THR A 22 3.20 3.46 -14.05
N ILE A 23 3.37 2.61 -15.07
CA ILE A 23 3.64 1.18 -14.88
C ILE A 23 4.95 1.00 -14.09
N LEU A 24 6.04 1.66 -14.50
CA LEU A 24 7.35 1.54 -13.86
C LEU A 24 7.38 2.08 -12.41
N GLU A 25 6.55 3.06 -12.09
CA GLU A 25 6.40 3.59 -10.72
C GLU A 25 5.67 2.61 -9.79
N HIS A 26 4.75 1.81 -10.34
CA HIS A 26 3.90 0.89 -9.56
C HIS A 26 4.45 -0.54 -9.47
N ILE A 27 5.42 -0.92 -10.31
CA ILE A 27 6.06 -2.24 -10.29
C ILE A 27 7.48 -2.15 -9.74
N LYS A 28 7.92 -3.16 -8.98
CA LYS A 28 9.34 -3.22 -8.58
C LYS A 28 10.22 -3.67 -9.77
N PRO A 29 11.46 -3.18 -9.90
CA PRO A 29 12.32 -3.45 -11.07
C PRO A 29 12.64 -4.93 -11.38
N HIS A 30 12.39 -5.86 -10.47
CA HIS A 30 12.69 -7.28 -10.66
C HIS A 30 11.45 -8.18 -10.56
N GLU A 31 10.26 -7.60 -10.59
CA GLU A 31 9.01 -8.33 -10.51
C GLU A 31 8.43 -8.62 -11.89
N LYS A 32 8.27 -9.92 -12.20
CA LYS A 32 7.81 -10.32 -13.53
C LYS A 32 6.42 -9.78 -13.82
N THR A 33 6.32 -9.08 -14.93
CA THR A 33 5.13 -8.32 -15.32
C THR A 33 4.70 -8.69 -16.74
N ILE A 34 3.40 -8.92 -16.95
CA ILE A 34 2.82 -9.16 -18.27
C ILE A 34 1.87 -8.02 -18.62
N ILE A 35 2.08 -7.39 -19.76
CA ILE A 35 1.27 -6.28 -20.27
C ILE A 35 0.48 -6.76 -21.49
N PHE A 36 -0.84 -6.67 -21.41
CA PHE A 36 -1.77 -7.03 -22.48
C PHE A 36 -2.19 -5.78 -23.26
N CYS A 37 -1.63 -5.62 -24.46
CA CYS A 37 -1.88 -4.51 -25.37
C CYS A 37 -2.99 -4.83 -26.38
N VAL A 38 -3.55 -3.79 -27.01
CA VAL A 38 -4.67 -3.88 -27.98
C VAL A 38 -4.29 -4.71 -29.21
N ASP A 39 -3.14 -4.42 -29.80
CA ASP A 39 -2.62 -5.07 -30.99
C ASP A 39 -1.09 -5.17 -30.93
N GLN A 40 -0.50 -5.76 -31.97
CA GLN A 40 0.95 -6.02 -32.02
C GLN A 40 1.78 -4.73 -32.15
N GLU A 41 1.20 -3.67 -32.71
CA GLU A 41 1.85 -2.38 -32.88
C GLU A 41 1.90 -1.65 -31.54
N HIS A 42 0.78 -1.59 -30.82
CA HIS A 42 0.71 -1.08 -29.46
C HIS A 42 1.66 -1.85 -28.51
N ALA A 43 1.79 -3.17 -28.66
CA ALA A 43 2.76 -3.94 -27.88
C ALA A 43 4.22 -3.52 -28.16
N ALA A 44 4.57 -3.20 -29.42
CA ALA A 44 5.90 -2.71 -29.75
C ALA A 44 6.16 -1.31 -29.19
N LEU A 45 5.20 -0.40 -29.35
CA LEU A 45 5.31 0.95 -28.83
C LEU A 45 5.43 0.96 -27.30
N MET A 46 4.66 0.10 -26.61
CA MET A 46 4.75 -0.03 -25.16
C MET A 46 6.09 -0.61 -24.72
N ARG A 47 6.61 -1.63 -25.43
CA ARG A 47 7.97 -2.16 -25.19
C ARG A 47 9.01 -1.04 -25.27
N ASP A 48 8.94 -0.23 -26.32
CA ASP A 48 9.91 0.84 -26.58
C ASP A 48 9.82 1.94 -25.53
N ALA A 49 8.61 2.35 -25.14
CA ALA A 49 8.39 3.31 -24.08
C ALA A 49 8.88 2.81 -22.71
N ILE A 50 8.60 1.56 -22.35
CA ILE A 50 9.11 0.96 -21.10
C ILE A 50 10.64 0.91 -21.12
N ASN A 51 11.25 0.48 -22.23
CA ASN A 51 12.71 0.43 -22.36
C ASN A 51 13.37 1.81 -22.39
N LYS A 52 12.63 2.87 -22.75
CA LYS A 52 13.08 4.26 -22.70
C LYS A 52 13.13 4.80 -21.27
N HIS A 53 12.17 4.47 -20.42
CA HIS A 53 12.06 5.00 -19.04
C HIS A 53 12.55 4.04 -17.95
N LYS A 54 12.94 2.80 -18.29
CA LYS A 54 13.46 1.84 -17.30
C LYS A 54 14.72 2.36 -16.60
N THR A 55 14.84 2.01 -15.33
CA THR A 55 16.07 2.23 -14.54
C THR A 55 17.09 1.10 -14.74
N VAL A 56 16.62 -0.09 -15.16
CA VAL A 56 17.46 -1.27 -15.40
C VAL A 56 18.23 -1.14 -16.71
N ARG A 57 19.55 -1.35 -16.67
CA ARG A 57 20.44 -1.14 -17.83
C ARG A 57 20.32 -2.21 -18.93
N ASP A 58 19.79 -3.38 -18.61
CA ASP A 58 19.71 -4.51 -19.54
C ASP A 58 18.79 -4.20 -20.73
N GLY A 59 19.26 -4.40 -21.96
CA GLY A 59 18.53 -4.12 -23.19
C GLY A 59 17.21 -4.90 -23.31
N ASP A 60 17.19 -6.13 -22.82
CA ASP A 60 16.07 -7.07 -22.93
C ASP A 60 15.16 -7.04 -21.70
N TYR A 61 15.20 -5.96 -20.91
CA TYR A 61 14.35 -5.78 -19.73
C TYR A 61 12.85 -5.91 -20.04
N CYS A 62 12.38 -5.20 -21.07
CA CYS A 62 11.04 -5.32 -21.62
C CYS A 62 11.12 -5.89 -23.03
N VAL A 63 10.45 -7.01 -23.25
CA VAL A 63 10.40 -7.69 -24.54
C VAL A 63 8.96 -7.77 -25.01
N ARG A 64 8.79 -7.82 -26.33
CA ARG A 64 7.51 -8.15 -26.94
C ARG A 64 7.49 -9.65 -27.22
N VAL A 65 6.32 -10.26 -27.02
CA VAL A 65 6.01 -11.63 -27.41
C VAL A 65 4.65 -11.65 -28.10
N THR A 66 4.65 -11.67 -29.43
CA THR A 66 3.46 -11.84 -30.27
C THR A 66 3.60 -13.01 -31.23
N SER A 67 2.50 -13.38 -31.89
CA SER A 67 2.45 -14.45 -32.90
C SER A 67 3.41 -14.22 -34.09
N ASN A 68 3.81 -12.96 -34.36
CA ASN A 68 4.70 -12.63 -35.49
C ASN A 68 6.20 -12.72 -35.17
N GLU A 69 6.59 -12.91 -33.90
CA GLU A 69 8.01 -12.90 -33.50
C GLU A 69 8.70 -14.26 -33.60
N GLY A 70 7.98 -15.29 -34.06
CA GLY A 70 8.55 -16.58 -34.42
C GLY A 70 9.39 -17.21 -33.30
N GLU A 71 10.62 -17.61 -33.63
CA GLU A 71 11.54 -18.26 -32.69
C GLU A 71 12.08 -17.32 -31.61
N ILE A 72 12.25 -16.04 -31.92
CA ILE A 72 12.79 -15.04 -30.96
C ILE A 72 11.78 -14.80 -29.84
N GLY A 73 10.50 -14.64 -30.17
CA GLY A 73 9.43 -14.50 -29.18
C GLY A 73 9.32 -15.72 -28.27
N ARG A 74 9.48 -16.95 -28.81
CA ARG A 74 9.51 -18.18 -28.02
C ARG A 74 10.69 -18.23 -27.07
N LYS A 75 11.89 -17.87 -27.53
CA LYS A 75 13.09 -17.82 -26.69
C LYS A 75 12.92 -16.85 -25.52
N TYR A 76 12.41 -15.64 -25.76
CA TYR A 76 12.13 -14.70 -24.67
C TYR A 76 11.07 -15.20 -23.72
N LEU A 77 10.05 -15.90 -24.24
CA LEU A 77 9.02 -16.51 -23.41
C LEU A 77 9.57 -17.64 -22.52
N GLU A 78 10.49 -18.47 -23.02
CA GLU A 78 11.19 -19.50 -22.24
C GLU A 78 12.05 -18.87 -21.14
N LEU A 79 12.83 -17.83 -21.48
CA LEU A 79 13.64 -17.09 -20.51
C LEU A 79 12.76 -16.42 -19.44
N PHE A 80 11.61 -15.88 -19.83
CA PHE A 80 10.64 -15.30 -18.90
C PHE A 80 10.01 -16.33 -17.96
N GLN A 81 9.86 -17.59 -18.40
CA GLN A 81 9.31 -18.66 -17.56
C GLN A 81 10.32 -19.17 -16.53
N ASP A 82 11.62 -19.09 -16.83
CA ASP A 82 12.69 -19.51 -15.94
C ASP A 82 12.72 -18.63 -14.67
N ASN A 83 12.36 -19.18 -13.51
CA ASN A 83 12.35 -18.46 -12.24
C ASN A 83 13.74 -18.09 -11.74
N GLY A 84 14.80 -18.74 -12.23
CA GLY A 84 16.19 -18.38 -11.92
C GLY A 84 16.66 -17.13 -12.68
N LYS A 85 15.89 -16.68 -13.68
CA LYS A 85 16.21 -15.48 -14.46
C LYS A 85 15.26 -14.35 -14.12
N THR A 86 15.85 -13.17 -13.98
CA THR A 86 15.15 -11.90 -13.78
C THR A 86 14.88 -11.19 -15.11
N ILE A 87 15.66 -11.47 -16.17
CA ILE A 87 15.52 -10.87 -17.50
C ILE A 87 15.05 -11.94 -18.51
N PRO A 88 14.03 -11.66 -19.34
CA PRO A 88 13.22 -10.43 -19.35
C PRO A 88 12.31 -10.32 -18.11
N THR A 89 12.15 -9.09 -17.59
CA THR A 89 11.27 -8.81 -16.43
C THR A 89 9.85 -8.47 -16.90
N ILE A 90 9.73 -7.78 -18.03
CA ILE A 90 8.44 -7.30 -18.55
C ILE A 90 8.19 -7.90 -19.93
N LEU A 91 6.98 -8.40 -20.13
CA LEU A 91 6.54 -8.97 -21.40
C LEU A 91 5.30 -8.23 -21.91
N THR A 92 5.38 -7.67 -23.10
CA THR A 92 4.24 -7.06 -23.81
C THR A 92 3.66 -8.03 -24.84
N SER A 93 2.34 -8.21 -24.85
CA SER A 93 1.66 -9.11 -25.79
C SER A 93 0.31 -8.57 -26.22
N SER A 94 -0.10 -8.83 -27.46
CA SER A 94 -1.36 -8.35 -28.02
C SER A 94 -2.51 -9.36 -27.98
N GLN A 95 -2.19 -10.64 -27.80
CA GLN A 95 -3.14 -11.73 -27.78
C GLN A 95 -2.84 -12.65 -26.61
N MET A 96 -3.78 -13.55 -26.33
CA MET A 96 -3.54 -14.65 -25.42
C MET A 96 -2.24 -15.36 -25.83
N LEU A 97 -1.26 -15.38 -24.95
CA LEU A 97 -0.13 -16.29 -25.00
C LEU A 97 -0.69 -17.71 -24.84
N THR A 98 -1.22 -18.27 -25.91
CA THR A 98 -2.05 -19.49 -25.92
C THR A 98 -1.35 -20.60 -25.17
N THR A 99 -1.99 -21.08 -24.09
CA THR A 99 -1.70 -22.33 -23.36
C THR A 99 -0.22 -22.75 -23.34
N GLY A 100 0.57 -22.22 -22.40
CA GLY A 100 1.96 -22.67 -22.26
C GLY A 100 2.89 -21.78 -21.46
N VAL A 101 2.44 -20.61 -20.99
CA VAL A 101 3.29 -19.76 -20.12
C VAL A 101 3.19 -20.26 -18.69
N ASP A 102 4.12 -21.12 -18.30
CA ASP A 102 4.29 -21.58 -16.91
C ASP A 102 5.28 -20.71 -16.13
N ALA A 103 5.06 -19.38 -16.17
CA ALA A 103 5.78 -18.46 -15.31
C ALA A 103 5.07 -18.41 -13.94
N LYS A 104 5.67 -19.02 -12.92
CA LYS A 104 5.09 -19.09 -11.56
C LYS A 104 5.26 -17.77 -10.81
N ASN A 105 6.40 -17.09 -10.99
CA ASN A 105 6.74 -15.84 -10.31
C ASN A 105 6.20 -14.57 -11.01
N VAL A 106 5.07 -14.65 -11.74
CA VAL A 106 4.41 -13.43 -12.28
C VAL A 106 3.74 -12.67 -11.15
N ARG A 107 4.15 -11.42 -10.90
CA ARG A 107 3.62 -10.60 -9.81
C ARG A 107 2.73 -9.45 -10.28
N ASN A 108 2.82 -9.04 -11.53
CA ASN A 108 2.01 -7.95 -12.06
C ASN A 108 1.38 -8.33 -13.41
N ILE A 109 0.10 -8.00 -13.59
CA ILE A 109 -0.63 -8.12 -14.84
C ILE A 109 -1.20 -6.76 -15.19
N VAL A 110 -0.84 -6.22 -16.36
CA VAL A 110 -1.30 -4.91 -16.83
C VAL A 110 -2.25 -5.10 -18.00
N LEU A 111 -3.42 -4.46 -17.95
CA LEU A 111 -4.44 -4.50 -18.98
C LEU A 111 -4.51 -3.13 -19.68
N LEU A 112 -4.10 -3.11 -20.95
CA LEU A 112 -4.18 -1.94 -21.83
C LEU A 112 -5.16 -2.17 -22.98
N ARG A 113 -5.97 -3.23 -22.91
CA ARG A 113 -7.00 -3.55 -23.89
C ARG A 113 -8.29 -3.96 -23.21
N SER A 114 -9.39 -3.58 -23.85
CA SER A 114 -10.70 -4.17 -23.59
C SER A 114 -10.64 -5.70 -23.80
N ILE A 115 -11.15 -6.44 -22.83
CA ILE A 115 -11.27 -7.91 -22.88
C ILE A 115 -12.68 -8.23 -23.39
N GLY A 116 -12.81 -9.24 -24.25
CA GLY A 116 -14.08 -9.53 -24.93
C GLY A 116 -14.95 -10.58 -24.24
N SER A 117 -14.37 -11.37 -23.32
CA SER A 117 -15.07 -12.46 -22.64
C SER A 117 -14.50 -12.79 -21.25
N MET A 118 -15.35 -13.31 -20.37
CA MET A 118 -14.98 -13.80 -19.03
C MET A 118 -13.96 -14.95 -19.08
N VAL A 119 -14.03 -15.80 -20.11
CA VAL A 119 -13.09 -16.92 -20.29
C VAL A 119 -11.69 -16.37 -20.55
N GLU A 120 -11.57 -15.39 -21.45
CA GLU A 120 -10.29 -14.71 -21.75
C GLU A 120 -9.75 -13.99 -20.51
N PHE A 121 -10.60 -13.29 -19.75
CA PHE A 121 -10.20 -12.63 -18.49
C PHE A 121 -9.63 -13.63 -17.47
N LYS A 122 -10.35 -14.74 -17.21
CA LYS A 122 -9.91 -15.79 -16.26
C LYS A 122 -8.60 -16.45 -16.69
N GLN A 123 -8.41 -16.63 -17.99
CA GLN A 123 -7.16 -17.18 -18.52
C GLN A 123 -5.99 -16.19 -18.44
N ILE A 124 -6.25 -14.89 -18.48
CA ILE A 124 -5.24 -13.84 -18.27
C ILE A 124 -4.82 -13.81 -16.79
N ILE A 125 -5.77 -13.66 -15.87
CA ILE A 125 -5.47 -13.58 -14.43
C ILE A 125 -4.91 -14.89 -13.87
N GLY A 126 -5.31 -16.05 -14.43
CA GLY A 126 -4.81 -17.36 -14.02
C GLY A 126 -3.29 -17.54 -14.17
N ARG A 127 -2.62 -16.62 -14.88
CA ARG A 127 -1.16 -16.56 -14.96
C ARG A 127 -0.53 -16.03 -13.67
N GLY A 128 -1.20 -15.09 -13.01
CA GLY A 128 -0.77 -14.47 -11.76
C GLY A 128 -1.16 -15.27 -10.52
N THR A 129 -2.18 -16.14 -10.59
CA THR A 129 -2.68 -16.90 -9.43
C THR A 129 -1.81 -18.10 -9.02
N ARG A 130 -0.72 -18.38 -9.74
CA ARG A 130 0.19 -19.47 -9.38
C ARG A 130 0.97 -19.13 -8.12
N VAL A 131 1.02 -20.07 -7.17
CA VAL A 131 1.79 -19.94 -5.92
C VAL A 131 3.28 -20.02 -6.22
N PHE A 132 4.06 -19.16 -5.59
CA PHE A 132 5.52 -19.12 -5.64
C PHE A 132 6.05 -18.65 -4.28
N GLU A 133 7.23 -19.12 -3.87
CA GLU A 133 7.81 -18.76 -2.58
C GLU A 133 8.10 -17.25 -2.52
N GLY A 134 7.64 -16.59 -1.45
CA GLY A 134 7.73 -15.13 -1.31
C GLY A 134 6.80 -14.34 -2.24
N LYS A 135 5.71 -14.98 -2.71
CA LYS A 135 4.65 -14.36 -3.50
C LYS A 135 3.29 -14.69 -2.88
N ASP A 136 2.80 -13.77 -2.05
CA ASP A 136 1.51 -13.89 -1.37
C ASP A 136 0.35 -13.33 -2.19
N TYR A 137 0.65 -12.41 -3.11
CA TYR A 137 -0.32 -11.78 -4.00
C TYR A 137 0.28 -11.47 -5.39
N PHE A 138 -0.58 -11.07 -6.31
CA PHE A 138 -0.19 -10.45 -7.58
C PHE A 138 -1.09 -9.25 -7.86
N THR A 139 -0.56 -8.23 -8.51
CA THR A 139 -1.25 -6.97 -8.79
C THR A 139 -1.86 -7.00 -10.19
N ILE A 140 -3.08 -6.50 -10.34
CA ILE A 140 -3.68 -6.23 -11.65
C ILE A 140 -3.79 -4.71 -11.81
N ILE A 141 -3.19 -4.16 -12.86
CA ILE A 141 -3.25 -2.73 -13.20
C ILE A 141 -4.11 -2.61 -14.46
N ASP A 142 -5.28 -1.96 -14.39
CA ASP A 142 -6.23 -1.88 -15.51
C ASP A 142 -6.42 -0.43 -15.96
N PHE A 143 -5.94 -0.11 -17.16
CA PHE A 143 -6.06 1.23 -17.76
C PHE A 143 -7.30 1.39 -18.63
N THR A 144 -8.09 0.34 -18.80
CA THR A 144 -9.24 0.30 -19.73
C THR A 144 -10.58 0.15 -19.02
N GLY A 145 -10.58 -0.15 -17.71
CA GLY A 145 -11.78 -0.51 -16.98
C GLY A 145 -12.40 -1.82 -17.47
N ALA A 146 -11.63 -2.68 -18.16
CA ALA A 146 -12.09 -4.00 -18.59
C ALA A 146 -12.60 -4.82 -17.41
N THR A 147 -12.03 -4.64 -16.23
CA THR A 147 -12.45 -5.27 -14.99
C THR A 147 -13.89 -4.93 -14.58
N ASN A 148 -14.45 -3.80 -15.04
CA ASN A 148 -15.85 -3.41 -14.81
C ASN A 148 -16.83 -4.19 -15.72
N LEU A 149 -16.40 -4.78 -16.83
CA LEU A 149 -17.28 -5.57 -17.70
C LEU A 149 -17.43 -7.02 -17.23
N PHE A 150 -16.54 -7.47 -16.35
CA PHE A 150 -16.40 -8.87 -15.96
C PHE A 150 -16.62 -9.08 -14.47
N TYR A 151 -17.44 -8.20 -13.91
CA TYR A 151 -17.89 -8.24 -12.55
C TYR A 151 -19.19 -9.04 -12.48
N ASP A 152 -19.15 -10.20 -11.85
CA ASP A 152 -20.34 -11.01 -11.59
C ASP A 152 -20.86 -10.66 -10.20
N GLU A 153 -21.97 -9.92 -10.12
CA GLU A 153 -22.50 -9.42 -8.85
C GLU A 153 -22.76 -10.52 -7.80
N LYS A 154 -23.05 -11.74 -8.28
CA LYS A 154 -23.34 -12.91 -7.44
C LYS A 154 -22.09 -13.67 -7.00
N ARG A 155 -20.95 -13.41 -7.64
CA ARG A 155 -19.69 -14.14 -7.44
C ARG A 155 -18.54 -13.25 -6.95
N ASP A 156 -18.61 -11.95 -7.27
CA ASP A 156 -17.55 -10.94 -7.15
C ASP A 156 -17.98 -9.71 -6.28
N GLY A 157 -19.22 -9.65 -5.78
CA GLY A 157 -19.76 -8.55 -4.91
C GLY A 157 -20.53 -7.46 -5.69
N PRO A 158 -20.89 -6.27 -5.15
CA PRO A 158 -21.45 -5.13 -5.91
C PRO A 158 -20.42 -4.05 -6.37
N MET A 159 -20.54 -3.56 -7.61
CA MET A 159 -19.57 -2.64 -8.23
C MET A 159 -19.92 -1.19 -7.90
N SER A 160 -18.92 -0.35 -7.63
CA SER A 160 -19.13 1.10 -7.48
C SER A 160 -19.36 1.74 -8.85
N THR A 161 -20.62 1.97 -9.22
CA THR A 161 -21.00 2.68 -10.45
C THR A 161 -20.92 4.19 -10.23
N ALA A 162 -19.80 4.80 -10.61
CA ALA A 162 -19.75 6.25 -10.84
C ALA A 162 -18.97 6.54 -12.12
N SER A 163 -19.70 6.73 -13.22
CA SER A 163 -19.14 7.32 -14.43
C SER A 163 -19.02 8.85 -14.26
N PRO A 164 -18.01 9.50 -14.85
CA PRO A 164 -17.75 10.95 -14.69
C PRO A 164 -18.85 11.89 -15.21
N GLU A 165 -19.81 11.38 -15.97
CA GLU A 165 -20.79 12.22 -16.69
C GLU A 165 -22.08 12.49 -15.93
N ASP A 166 -22.42 11.70 -14.90
CA ASP A 166 -23.69 11.86 -14.17
C ASP A 166 -23.65 12.93 -13.06
N GLN A 167 -22.50 13.53 -12.78
CA GLN A 167 -22.33 14.52 -11.71
C GLN A 167 -22.43 15.99 -12.18
N ALA A 168 -22.78 16.26 -13.44
CA ALA A 168 -22.81 17.63 -13.98
C ALA A 168 -24.18 18.34 -13.95
N LYS A 169 -25.24 17.75 -13.36
CA LYS A 169 -26.60 18.33 -13.44
C LYS A 169 -27.23 18.86 -12.17
N GLU A 170 -26.63 18.70 -11.00
CA GLU A 170 -27.13 19.33 -9.78
C GLU A 170 -26.06 20.22 -9.16
N SER A 171 -25.93 21.45 -9.68
CA SER A 171 -25.55 22.67 -8.96
C SER A 171 -25.37 23.84 -9.94
N LYS A 172 -26.47 24.33 -10.52
CA LYS A 172 -26.52 25.70 -11.07
C LYS A 172 -27.38 26.55 -10.14
N LYS A 173 -26.75 27.47 -9.40
CA LYS A 173 -27.19 28.87 -9.25
C LYS A 173 -26.19 29.71 -8.45
N GLU A 174 -25.66 30.72 -9.15
CA GLU A 174 -25.32 32.08 -8.68
C GLU A 174 -24.20 32.21 -7.62
N LYS A 175 -23.13 33.01 -7.79
CA LYS A 175 -22.98 34.31 -8.46
C LYS A 175 -21.56 34.54 -9.02
N ASN A 176 -21.55 35.39 -10.04
CA ASN A 176 -20.41 36.02 -10.72
C ASN A 176 -19.41 36.71 -9.79
N LEU A 177 -18.13 36.67 -10.18
CA LEU A 177 -17.21 37.82 -10.24
C LEU A 177 -16.12 37.52 -11.30
N THR A 178 -15.78 38.56 -12.06
CA THR A 178 -15.05 38.62 -13.33
C THR A 178 -13.52 38.73 -13.19
N PHE A 179 -12.80 38.15 -14.17
CA PHE A 179 -11.46 38.40 -14.77
C PHE A 179 -10.55 39.51 -14.15
N ASP A 180 -9.22 39.31 -13.99
CA ASP A 180 -8.22 39.18 -15.07
C ASP A 180 -6.84 38.58 -14.61
N PRO A 181 -5.92 38.23 -15.54
CA PRO A 181 -4.82 37.28 -15.36
C PRO A 181 -3.48 37.90 -14.96
N VAL A 182 -2.69 37.19 -14.13
CA VAL A 182 -1.26 37.45 -13.97
C VAL A 182 -0.50 36.12 -13.88
N SER A 183 0.43 35.92 -14.82
CA SER A 183 1.55 34.96 -14.79
C SER A 183 2.35 35.11 -13.50
N SER A 184 2.89 34.08 -12.87
CA SER A 184 4.03 33.31 -13.39
C SER A 184 4.43 32.23 -12.39
N SER A 185 4.86 31.09 -12.92
CA SER A 185 5.85 30.15 -12.34
C SER A 185 5.67 29.76 -10.88
N ASP A 186 5.12 28.57 -10.65
CA ASP A 186 5.73 27.59 -9.76
C ASP A 186 5.38 26.19 -10.23
N HIS A 187 6.33 25.27 -10.08
CA HIS A 187 6.19 23.86 -10.38
C HIS A 187 5.19 23.23 -9.40
N ASP A 188 3.90 23.26 -9.72
CA ASP A 188 2.91 22.46 -9.00
C ASP A 188 2.83 21.06 -9.61
N GLU A 189 3.26 20.08 -8.83
CA GLU A 189 2.89 18.68 -9.00
C GLU A 189 1.37 18.60 -9.23
N PHE A 190 0.96 18.00 -10.35
CA PHE A 190 -0.46 17.70 -10.58
C PHE A 190 -0.92 16.66 -9.56
N HIS A 191 -1.31 17.11 -8.37
CA HIS A 191 -2.01 16.29 -7.38
C HIS A 191 -3.46 16.14 -7.87
N VAL A 192 -3.72 15.11 -8.67
CA VAL A 192 -5.10 14.72 -8.98
C VAL A 192 -5.75 14.33 -7.64
N PRO A 193 -6.79 15.05 -7.17
CA PRO A 193 -7.37 14.78 -5.87
C PRO A 193 -7.97 13.37 -5.86
N LYS A 194 -7.42 12.50 -5.01
CA LYS A 194 -7.91 11.14 -4.83
C LYS A 194 -9.35 11.20 -4.31
N GLN A 195 -10.29 10.54 -4.99
CA GLN A 195 -11.70 10.56 -4.61
C GLN A 195 -11.89 9.92 -3.22
N LYS A 196 -12.51 10.66 -2.30
CA LYS A 196 -12.83 10.20 -0.94
C LYS A 196 -14.14 9.41 -0.95
N LEU A 197 -14.07 8.13 -0.62
CA LEU A 197 -15.22 7.25 -0.37
C LEU A 197 -15.70 7.44 1.08
N LYS A 198 -17.02 7.34 1.28
CA LYS A 198 -17.63 7.27 2.61
C LYS A 198 -18.11 5.85 2.86
N VAL A 199 -17.57 5.20 3.87
CA VAL A 199 -18.00 3.86 4.32
C VAL A 199 -18.90 4.01 5.53
N LYS A 200 -20.10 3.41 5.47
CA LYS A 200 -21.04 3.42 6.60
C LYS A 200 -20.88 2.15 7.43
N LEU A 201 -20.54 2.31 8.69
CA LEU A 201 -20.43 1.22 9.67
C LEU A 201 -21.82 0.86 10.22
N LEU A 202 -21.95 -0.35 10.76
CA LEU A 202 -23.19 -0.91 11.33
C LEU A 202 -23.82 -0.06 12.44
N ASP A 203 -23.04 0.81 13.07
CA ASP A 203 -23.42 1.72 14.16
C ASP A 203 -23.63 3.17 13.68
N ASN A 204 -23.89 3.37 12.39
CA ASN A 204 -24.18 4.67 11.77
C ASN A 204 -22.96 5.64 11.75
N ARG A 205 -21.75 5.14 12.00
CA ARG A 205 -20.50 5.90 11.83
C ARG A 205 -20.10 5.96 10.35
N GLU A 206 -19.55 7.09 9.92
CA GLU A 206 -19.02 7.29 8.55
C GLU A 206 -17.49 7.37 8.58
N LEU A 207 -16.80 6.43 7.93
CA LEU A 207 -15.35 6.52 7.69
C LEU A 207 -15.10 7.19 6.35
N LYS A 208 -14.16 8.15 6.31
CA LYS A 208 -13.69 8.77 5.07
C LYS A 208 -12.40 8.10 4.67
N ILE A 209 -12.38 7.48 3.49
CA ILE A 209 -11.18 6.82 2.97
C ILE A 209 -10.88 7.30 1.55
N ILE A 210 -9.63 7.22 1.16
CA ILE A 210 -9.27 7.23 -0.26
C ILE A 210 -9.61 5.86 -0.85
N ASN A 211 -10.18 5.86 -2.05
CA ASN A 211 -10.23 4.64 -2.86
C ASN A 211 -8.80 4.23 -3.26
N ILE A 212 -8.24 3.27 -2.54
CA ILE A 212 -7.01 2.59 -2.97
C ILE A 212 -7.48 1.35 -3.73
N GLU A 213 -7.12 1.23 -5.01
CA GLU A 213 -7.48 0.12 -5.92
C GLU A 213 -6.85 -1.24 -5.53
N THR A 214 -6.52 -1.43 -4.26
CA THR A 214 -6.07 -2.71 -3.71
C THR A 214 -7.28 -3.64 -3.60
N ARG A 215 -7.26 -4.78 -4.30
CA ARG A 215 -8.25 -5.85 -4.08
C ARG A 215 -7.82 -6.69 -2.89
N TYR A 216 -8.63 -6.64 -1.84
CA TYR A 216 -8.46 -7.45 -0.64
C TYR A 216 -8.99 -8.86 -0.90
N ILE A 217 -8.38 -9.92 -0.38
CA ILE A 217 -8.91 -11.29 -0.52
C ILE A 217 -9.35 -11.79 0.85
N GLY A 218 -10.61 -12.20 0.97
CA GLY A 218 -11.18 -12.78 2.18
C GLY A 218 -10.68 -14.20 2.45
N GLU A 219 -10.97 -14.72 3.63
CA GLU A 219 -10.61 -16.10 4.04
C GLU A 219 -11.22 -17.17 3.13
N ASP A 220 -12.29 -16.83 2.39
CA ASP A 220 -12.94 -17.70 1.39
C ASP A 220 -12.35 -17.57 -0.02
N GLY A 221 -11.27 -16.80 -0.18
CA GLY A 221 -10.60 -16.56 -1.45
C GLY A 221 -11.32 -15.58 -2.38
N LYS A 222 -12.37 -14.91 -1.92
CA LYS A 222 -13.10 -13.91 -2.72
C LYS A 222 -12.55 -12.51 -2.52
N PRO A 223 -12.56 -11.66 -3.56
CA PRO A 223 -12.19 -10.27 -3.42
C PRO A 223 -13.19 -9.54 -2.51
N LEU A 224 -12.70 -8.82 -1.51
CA LEU A 224 -13.45 -7.88 -0.68
C LEU A 224 -13.27 -6.47 -1.22
N THR A 225 -14.34 -5.66 -1.22
CA THR A 225 -14.23 -4.22 -1.41
C THR A 225 -13.50 -3.57 -0.23
N ALA A 226 -13.01 -2.34 -0.37
CA ALA A 226 -12.44 -1.59 0.76
C ALA A 226 -13.42 -1.50 1.94
N GLU A 227 -14.71 -1.30 1.65
CA GLU A 227 -15.78 -1.32 2.66
C GLU A 227 -15.93 -2.69 3.33
N GLN A 228 -16.00 -3.78 2.55
CA GLN A 228 -16.15 -5.12 3.11
C GLN A 228 -14.92 -5.56 3.92
N TYR A 229 -13.73 -5.17 3.48
CA TYR A 229 -12.50 -5.39 4.22
C TYR A 229 -12.53 -4.66 5.57
N LEU A 230 -12.89 -3.37 5.57
CA LEU A 230 -13.03 -2.59 6.80
C LEU A 230 -14.12 -3.16 7.72
N LEU A 231 -15.28 -3.54 7.19
CA LEU A 231 -16.35 -4.17 7.97
C LEU A 231 -15.91 -5.51 8.56
N SER A 232 -15.19 -6.33 7.79
CA SER A 232 -14.60 -7.60 8.27
C SER A 232 -13.60 -7.35 9.40
N LEU A 233 -12.69 -6.40 9.23
CA LEU A 233 -11.74 -6.01 10.28
C LEU A 233 -12.46 -5.52 11.54
N VAL A 234 -13.39 -4.57 11.41
CA VAL A 234 -14.18 -4.04 12.52
C VAL A 234 -14.99 -5.16 13.21
N GLY A 235 -15.42 -6.19 12.49
CA GLY A 235 -16.06 -7.37 13.09
C GLY A 235 -15.12 -8.24 13.92
N LYS A 236 -13.81 -8.28 13.60
CA LYS A 236 -12.81 -9.09 14.30
C LYS A 236 -12.15 -8.36 15.49
N LEU A 237 -12.01 -7.04 15.43
CA LEU A 237 -11.35 -6.23 16.47
C LEU A 237 -11.96 -6.38 17.89
N PRO A 238 -13.29 -6.50 18.07
CA PRO A 238 -13.90 -6.73 19.38
C PRO A 238 -13.45 -8.01 20.10
N ALA A 239 -12.94 -9.00 19.38
CA ALA A 239 -12.37 -10.21 19.97
C ALA A 239 -10.99 -9.96 20.62
N LEU A 240 -10.31 -8.87 20.23
CA LEU A 240 -8.99 -8.49 20.71
C LEU A 240 -9.06 -7.47 21.86
N TYR A 241 -9.98 -6.51 21.76
CA TYR A 241 -10.20 -5.48 22.76
C TYR A 241 -11.63 -4.92 22.67
N GLN A 242 -12.19 -4.53 23.81
CA GLN A 242 -13.58 -4.11 23.97
C GLN A 242 -13.75 -2.60 24.22
N SER A 243 -12.68 -1.92 24.63
CA SER A 243 -12.67 -0.48 24.84
C SER A 243 -11.34 0.14 24.42
N GLU A 244 -11.37 1.44 24.17
CA GLU A 244 -10.16 2.24 23.94
C GLU A 244 -9.20 2.15 25.14
N GLU A 245 -9.73 2.17 26.36
CA GLU A 245 -8.95 2.04 27.60
C GLU A 245 -8.26 0.67 27.70
N GLN A 246 -8.93 -0.40 27.28
CA GLN A 246 -8.32 -1.72 27.21
C GLN A 246 -7.21 -1.77 26.15
N LEU A 247 -7.46 -1.25 24.95
CA LEU A 247 -6.46 -1.16 23.88
C LEU A 247 -5.24 -0.35 24.32
N ARG A 248 -5.47 0.75 25.05
CA ARG A 248 -4.42 1.61 25.61
C ARG A 248 -3.59 0.87 26.64
N THR A 249 -4.24 0.11 27.53
CA THR A 249 -3.56 -0.72 28.53
C THR A 249 -2.70 -1.79 27.86
N LEU A 250 -3.25 -2.49 26.87
CA LEU A 250 -2.55 -3.51 26.09
C LEU A 250 -1.34 -2.93 25.35
N ARG A 251 -1.44 -1.71 24.82
CA ARG A 251 -0.34 -1.04 24.11
C ARG A 251 0.74 -0.47 25.03
N SER A 252 0.36 -0.01 26.21
CA SER A 252 1.26 0.67 27.14
C SER A 252 2.32 -0.26 27.74
N ASP A 253 2.00 -1.55 27.94
CA ASP A 253 2.99 -2.53 28.40
C ASP A 253 3.65 -3.24 27.20
N PRO A 254 5.00 -3.32 27.14
CA PRO A 254 5.74 -3.96 26.06
C PRO A 254 5.37 -5.42 25.80
N LYS A 255 5.06 -6.17 26.87
CA LYS A 255 4.75 -7.60 26.76
C LYS A 255 3.36 -7.79 26.16
N THR A 256 2.35 -7.11 26.73
CA THR A 256 0.98 -7.21 26.22
C THR A 256 0.82 -6.64 24.81
N ARG A 257 1.68 -5.70 24.42
CA ARG A 257 1.73 -5.19 23.05
C ARG A 257 2.26 -6.22 22.06
N GLU A 258 3.31 -6.94 22.43
CA GLU A 258 3.85 -8.02 21.59
C GLU A 258 2.79 -9.11 21.37
N ASP A 259 2.06 -9.48 22.43
CA ASP A 259 0.92 -10.38 22.35
C ASP A 259 -0.19 -9.83 21.43
N LEU A 260 -0.57 -8.55 21.57
CA LEU A 260 -1.57 -7.89 20.71
C LEU A 260 -1.14 -7.89 19.24
N LEU A 261 0.13 -7.59 18.93
CA LEU A 261 0.65 -7.61 17.55
C LEU A 261 0.64 -9.02 16.95
N LEU A 262 0.80 -10.05 17.79
CA LEU A 262 0.72 -11.45 17.36
C LEU A 262 -0.74 -11.86 17.07
N GLU A 263 -1.69 -11.44 17.89
CA GLU A 263 -3.11 -11.67 17.64
C GLU A 263 -3.64 -10.88 16.42
N LEU A 264 -3.19 -9.63 16.24
CA LEU A 264 -3.51 -8.83 15.06
C LEU A 264 -3.02 -9.52 13.77
N ARG A 265 -1.81 -10.09 13.79
CA ARG A 265 -1.30 -10.88 12.66
C ARG A 265 -2.15 -12.12 12.35
N LYS A 266 -2.67 -12.81 13.37
CA LYS A 266 -3.55 -13.99 13.16
C LYS A 266 -4.85 -13.64 12.45
N ILE A 267 -5.38 -12.44 12.64
CA ILE A 267 -6.58 -11.97 11.93
C ILE A 267 -6.28 -11.32 10.58
N GLY A 268 -5.02 -11.37 10.13
CA GLY A 268 -4.57 -10.81 8.84
C GLY A 268 -4.14 -9.35 8.89
N LEU A 269 -3.85 -8.79 10.08
CA LEU A 269 -3.40 -7.42 10.25
C LEU A 269 -1.91 -7.37 10.66
N ASP A 270 -1.02 -7.36 9.68
CA ASP A 270 0.43 -7.18 9.87
C ASP A 270 0.89 -5.73 9.57
N GLU A 271 2.21 -5.51 9.54
CA GLU A 271 2.79 -4.18 9.27
C GLU A 271 2.52 -3.66 7.86
N GLU A 272 2.34 -4.52 6.87
CA GLU A 272 2.00 -4.08 5.50
C GLU A 272 0.52 -3.68 5.43
N HIS A 273 -0.37 -4.46 6.05
CA HIS A 273 -1.79 -4.13 6.16
C HIS A 273 -2.01 -2.85 6.97
N PHE A 274 -1.21 -2.62 8.01
CA PHE A 274 -1.23 -1.37 8.75
C PHE A 274 -0.86 -0.17 7.87
N ARG A 275 0.23 -0.26 7.10
CA ARG A 275 0.63 0.79 6.15
C ARG A 275 -0.44 1.06 5.10
N LEU A 276 -1.12 0.01 4.66
CA LEU A 276 -2.26 0.15 3.76
C LEU A 276 -3.40 0.93 4.41
N LEU A 277 -3.79 0.60 5.65
CA LEU A 277 -4.80 1.35 6.40
C LEU A 277 -4.42 2.83 6.59
N GLN A 278 -3.17 3.11 6.96
CA GLN A 278 -2.67 4.48 7.06
C GLN A 278 -2.81 5.23 5.74
N ALA A 279 -2.49 4.59 4.61
CA ALA A 279 -2.68 5.18 3.29
C ALA A 279 -4.16 5.41 2.97
N MET A 280 -5.04 4.46 3.32
CA MET A 280 -6.49 4.57 3.10
C MET A 280 -7.07 5.79 3.82
N PHE A 281 -6.58 6.07 5.03
CA PHE A 281 -7.06 7.16 5.86
C PHE A 281 -6.28 8.47 5.71
N GLU A 282 -5.37 8.58 4.73
CA GLU A 282 -4.48 9.75 4.57
C GLU A 282 -3.65 10.06 5.83
N ALA A 283 -3.28 9.01 6.56
CA ALA A 283 -2.71 9.10 7.90
C ALA A 283 -1.36 8.34 8.01
N PRO A 284 -0.37 8.57 7.11
CA PRO A 284 0.93 7.87 7.14
C PRO A 284 1.71 8.13 8.43
N GLU A 285 1.46 9.28 9.07
CA GLU A 285 2.11 9.69 10.31
C GLU A 285 1.39 9.22 11.59
N SER A 286 0.26 8.54 11.48
CA SER A 286 -0.50 8.07 12.65
C SER A 286 0.01 6.74 13.16
N ASP A 287 -0.02 6.50 14.48
CA ASP A 287 0.39 5.21 15.03
C ASP A 287 -0.70 4.13 14.81
N LEU A 288 -0.33 2.86 14.87
CA LEU A 288 -1.28 1.74 14.80
C LEU A 288 -2.35 1.85 15.89
N PHE A 289 -2.03 2.42 17.05
CA PHE A 289 -3.03 2.68 18.08
C PHE A 289 -4.12 3.61 17.54
N ASP A 290 -3.74 4.74 16.94
CA ASP A 290 -4.66 5.76 16.41
C ASP A 290 -5.55 5.20 15.30
N VAL A 291 -4.96 4.41 14.39
CA VAL A 291 -5.72 3.76 13.31
C VAL A 291 -6.72 2.75 13.88
N LEU A 292 -6.32 1.95 14.88
CA LEU A 292 -7.21 0.98 15.52
C LEU A 292 -8.33 1.65 16.33
N THR A 293 -8.07 2.78 17.00
CA THR A 293 -9.09 3.54 17.71
C THR A 293 -10.04 4.26 16.76
N TYR A 294 -9.54 4.81 15.64
CA TYR A 294 -10.38 5.38 14.60
C TYR A 294 -11.31 4.34 13.99
N LEU A 295 -10.78 3.15 13.66
CA LEU A 295 -11.58 2.02 13.17
C LEU A 295 -12.63 1.57 14.18
N SER A 296 -12.24 1.33 15.42
CA SER A 296 -13.12 0.72 16.43
C SER A 296 -14.12 1.69 17.04
N TYR A 297 -13.73 2.96 17.21
CA TYR A 297 -14.50 3.94 17.99
C TYR A 297 -14.75 5.27 17.25
N GLY A 298 -14.07 5.54 16.13
CA GLY A 298 -14.23 6.79 15.37
C GLY A 298 -13.47 7.98 15.95
N GLU A 299 -12.53 7.74 16.86
CA GLU A 299 -11.68 8.76 17.49
C GLU A 299 -10.73 9.42 16.48
N GLU A 300 -10.46 10.72 16.63
CA GLU A 300 -9.52 11.42 15.75
C GLU A 300 -8.10 10.81 15.83
N MET A 301 -7.52 10.54 14.66
CA MET A 301 -6.17 9.99 14.58
C MET A 301 -5.14 11.07 14.90
N LYS A 302 -4.27 10.80 15.88
CA LYS A 302 -3.14 11.67 16.21
C LYS A 302 -1.89 11.20 15.47
N THR A 303 -1.06 12.17 15.08
CA THR A 303 0.26 11.91 14.52
C THR A 303 1.25 11.48 15.61
N ARG A 304 2.28 10.73 15.20
CA ARG A 304 3.40 10.37 16.07
C ARG A 304 4.09 11.62 16.62
N SER A 305 4.23 12.67 15.81
CA SER A 305 4.81 13.97 16.20
C SER A 305 4.01 14.66 17.30
N GLU A 306 2.67 14.68 17.23
CA GLU A 306 1.82 15.26 18.28
C GLU A 306 1.98 14.50 19.61
N ARG A 307 2.07 13.17 19.55
CA ARG A 307 2.32 12.33 20.74
C ARG A 307 3.68 12.63 21.36
N VAL A 308 4.73 12.72 20.54
CA VAL A 308 6.08 13.07 21.00
C VAL A 308 6.09 14.46 21.63
N GLY A 309 5.51 15.46 20.95
CA GLY A 309 5.41 16.83 21.46
C GLY A 309 4.78 16.87 22.86
N ARG A 310 3.66 16.16 23.05
CA ARG A 310 3.02 16.07 24.37
C ARG A 310 3.92 15.43 25.43
N VAL A 311 4.61 14.33 25.11
CA VAL A 311 5.50 13.66 26.08
C VAL A 311 6.67 14.57 26.47
N LEU A 312 7.20 15.34 25.51
CA LEU A 312 8.25 16.32 25.77
C LEU A 312 7.77 17.48 26.68
N GLU A 313 6.52 17.91 26.53
CA GLU A 313 5.91 18.94 27.36
C GLU A 313 5.58 18.44 28.79
N GLN A 314 5.28 17.14 28.93
CA GLN A 314 4.87 16.50 30.18
C GLN A 314 6.04 16.14 31.12
N SER A 315 5.69 15.87 32.38
CA SER A 315 6.61 15.66 33.50
C SER A 315 7.59 14.49 33.36
N LEU A 316 7.44 13.58 32.39
CA LEU A 316 8.36 12.44 32.25
C LEU A 316 9.79 12.92 31.92
N MET A 317 9.92 13.92 31.04
CA MET A 317 11.20 14.57 30.76
C MET A 317 11.71 15.44 31.92
N LYS A 318 10.79 15.96 32.75
CA LYS A 318 11.13 16.76 33.95
C LYS A 318 11.56 15.90 35.14
N LYS A 319 11.17 14.62 35.20
CA LYS A 319 11.51 13.66 36.26
C LYS A 319 12.86 12.97 36.04
N SER A 320 13.39 12.97 34.83
CA SER A 320 14.72 12.44 34.56
C SER A 320 15.79 13.44 35.00
N GLU A 321 16.24 13.36 36.25
CA GLU A 321 17.33 14.19 36.79
C GLU A 321 18.70 13.86 36.14
N ASN A 322 18.83 12.67 35.53
CA ASN A 322 20.04 12.23 34.85
C ASN A 322 20.04 12.63 33.37
N LEU A 323 21.06 13.39 32.95
CA LEU A 323 21.28 13.83 31.58
C LEU A 323 21.40 12.67 30.58
N SER A 324 22.03 11.55 30.96
CA SER A 324 22.16 10.39 30.05
C SER A 324 20.83 9.68 29.82
N ALA A 325 20.00 9.59 30.86
CA ALA A 325 18.66 9.02 30.77
C ALA A 325 17.74 9.89 29.91
N LYS A 326 17.84 11.21 30.07
CA LYS A 326 17.09 12.17 29.24
C LYS A 326 17.46 12.06 27.76
N ALA A 327 18.76 12.05 27.44
CA ALA A 327 19.23 11.93 26.06
C ALA A 327 18.80 10.60 25.40
N PHE A 328 18.78 9.50 26.17
CA PHE A 328 18.28 8.22 25.66
C PHE A 328 16.76 8.25 25.43
N LEU A 329 15.99 8.87 26.32
CA LEU A 329 14.54 9.05 26.14
C LEU A 329 14.21 9.89 24.91
N GLU A 330 14.94 10.99 24.68
CA GLU A 330 14.82 11.83 23.49
C GLU A 330 15.11 11.03 22.22
N TYR A 331 16.15 10.18 22.24
CA TYR A 331 16.44 9.26 21.15
C TYR A 331 15.29 8.28 20.88
N LEU A 332 14.70 7.68 21.92
CA LEU A 332 13.58 6.76 21.76
C LEU A 332 12.33 7.45 21.21
N LEU A 333 12.06 8.69 21.60
CA LEU A 333 10.96 9.47 21.05
C LEU A 333 11.19 9.82 19.58
N ALA A 334 12.40 10.22 19.20
CA ALA A 334 12.75 10.47 17.81
C ALA A 334 12.63 9.18 16.96
N TYR A 335 13.12 8.07 17.50
CA TYR A 335 13.02 6.77 16.85
C TYR A 335 11.56 6.32 16.67
N TYR A 336 10.71 6.53 17.68
CA TYR A 336 9.26 6.31 17.58
C TYR A 336 8.61 7.21 16.53
N GLN A 337 9.01 8.49 16.47
CA GLN A 337 8.45 9.42 15.49
C GLN A 337 8.72 8.96 14.05
N GLU A 338 9.91 8.41 13.78
CA GLU A 338 10.30 7.94 12.46
C GLU A 338 9.72 6.55 12.14
N HIS A 339 9.80 5.60 13.07
CA HIS A 339 9.52 4.19 12.79
C HIS A 339 8.21 3.65 13.39
N GLY A 340 7.58 4.36 14.34
CA GLY A 340 6.34 3.94 15.00
C GLY A 340 6.53 3.00 16.20
N SER A 341 5.43 2.67 16.90
CA SER A 341 5.51 1.89 18.16
C SER A 341 5.75 0.38 17.99
N THR A 342 5.64 -0.16 16.77
CA THR A 342 5.95 -1.58 16.48
C THR A 342 7.43 -1.88 16.73
N GLU A 343 8.29 -0.89 16.56
CA GLU A 343 9.73 -1.01 16.78
C GLU A 343 10.14 -0.82 18.26
N LEU A 344 9.26 -0.33 19.13
CA LEU A 344 9.52 -0.12 20.57
C LEU A 344 9.19 -1.34 21.46
N VAL A 345 9.20 -2.55 20.89
CA VAL A 345 9.01 -3.80 21.65
C VAL A 345 10.21 -4.11 22.54
N GLN A 346 9.98 -4.82 23.64
CA GLN A 346 11.02 -5.11 24.63
C GLN A 346 12.17 -5.94 24.05
N SER A 347 11.88 -6.85 23.11
CA SER A 347 12.87 -7.67 22.41
C SER A 347 13.90 -6.84 21.62
N LYS A 348 13.53 -5.64 21.15
CA LYS A 348 14.40 -4.71 20.42
C LYS A 348 15.17 -3.73 21.33
N MET A 349 14.91 -3.72 22.63
CA MET A 349 15.55 -2.77 23.57
C MET A 349 17.09 -2.83 23.52
N GLY A 350 17.68 -4.03 23.47
CA GLY A 350 19.13 -4.19 23.40
C GLY A 350 19.74 -3.66 22.10
N GLU A 351 19.02 -3.81 20.98
CA GLU A 351 19.43 -3.26 19.68
C GLU A 351 19.35 -1.73 19.68
N LEU A 352 18.29 -1.16 20.25
CA LEU A 352 18.11 0.29 20.34
C LEU A 352 19.15 0.97 21.23
N ILE A 353 19.60 0.31 22.31
CA ILE A 353 20.72 0.78 23.12
C ILE A 353 22.02 0.80 22.30
N LYS A 354 22.26 -0.25 21.50
CA LYS A 354 23.43 -0.30 20.61
C LYS A 354 23.37 0.79 19.53
N LEU A 355 22.20 1.01 18.93
CA LEU A 355 21.98 2.04 17.92
C LEU A 355 22.19 3.45 18.50
N TYR A 356 21.65 3.73 19.69
CA TYR A 356 21.91 4.96 20.44
C TYR A 356 23.42 5.19 20.63
N GLY A 357 24.13 4.14 21.04
CA GLY A 357 25.57 4.15 21.23
C GLY A 357 26.41 4.04 19.95
N ARG A 358 25.80 4.04 18.76
CA ARG A 358 26.47 3.84 17.46
C ARG A 358 27.36 2.58 17.43
N GLY A 359 26.94 1.54 18.13
CA GLY A 359 27.66 0.27 18.28
C GLY A 359 28.85 0.30 19.25
N GLN A 360 29.15 1.44 19.86
CA GLN A 360 30.31 1.62 20.75
C GLN A 360 30.00 1.42 22.23
N ILE A 361 28.71 1.40 22.58
CA ILE A 361 28.25 1.26 23.97
C ILE A 361 28.05 -0.21 24.31
N ASN A 362 28.64 -0.65 25.43
CA ASN A 362 28.36 -1.94 26.03
C ASN A 362 27.02 -1.87 26.80
N ILE A 363 26.09 -2.77 26.49
CA ILE A 363 24.75 -2.82 27.12
C ILE A 363 24.84 -2.98 28.64
N VAL A 364 25.79 -3.77 29.14
CA VAL A 364 25.94 -4.01 30.58
C VAL A 364 26.37 -2.74 31.30
N ASP A 365 27.32 -2.01 30.73
CA ASP A 365 27.82 -0.77 31.32
C ASP A 365 26.80 0.36 31.21
N PHE A 366 26.09 0.45 30.08
CA PHE A 366 24.95 1.36 29.92
C PHE A 366 23.87 1.09 30.96
N THR A 367 23.47 -0.17 31.12
CA THR A 367 22.42 -0.56 32.07
C THR A 367 22.83 -0.22 33.51
N LYS A 368 24.09 -0.44 33.89
CA LYS A 368 24.61 -0.03 35.20
C LYS A 368 24.58 1.50 35.37
N ALA A 369 25.05 2.24 34.37
CA ALA A 369 25.05 3.71 34.39
C ALA A 369 23.63 4.32 34.39
N PHE A 370 22.65 3.59 33.86
CA PHE A 370 21.23 3.96 33.84
C PHE A 370 20.50 3.71 35.17
N GLY A 371 21.17 3.09 36.15
CA GLY A 371 20.57 2.75 37.45
C GLY A 371 20.08 1.30 37.57
N GLY A 372 20.47 0.43 36.64
CA GLY A 372 20.16 -1.00 36.66
C GLY A 372 19.06 -1.41 35.68
N GLN A 373 18.91 -2.73 35.51
CA GLN A 373 18.00 -3.31 34.52
C GLN A 373 16.53 -3.03 34.85
N GLU A 374 16.15 -3.09 36.13
CA GLU A 374 14.78 -2.82 36.57
C GLU A 374 14.37 -1.37 36.29
N VAL A 375 15.25 -0.41 36.58
CA VAL A 375 15.02 1.01 36.32
C VAL A 375 14.88 1.26 34.83
N LEU A 376 15.76 0.68 34.01
CA LEU A 376 15.70 0.79 32.55
C LEU A 376 14.38 0.23 31.98
N ILE A 377 13.95 -0.94 32.43
CA ILE A 377 12.67 -1.54 32.02
C ILE A 377 11.49 -0.67 32.47
N GLN A 378 11.55 -0.12 33.68
CA GLN A 378 10.49 0.73 34.20
C GLN A 378 10.37 2.03 33.40
N VAL A 379 11.48 2.70 33.12
CA VAL A 379 11.52 3.91 32.29
C VAL A 379 11.02 3.62 30.87
N TRP A 380 11.40 2.46 30.31
CA TRP A 380 10.89 2.00 29.01
C TRP A 380 9.36 1.82 29.00
N LYS A 381 8.79 1.27 30.06
CA LYS A 381 7.33 1.11 30.22
C LYS A 381 6.64 2.46 30.39
N ASP A 382 7.21 3.34 31.22
CA ASP A 382 6.62 4.64 31.54
C ASP A 382 6.63 5.58 30.33
N LEU A 383 7.69 5.57 29.52
CA LEU A 383 7.72 6.28 28.24
C LEU A 383 6.54 5.91 27.35
N GLN A 384 6.25 4.62 27.25
CA GLN A 384 5.21 4.11 26.37
C GLN A 384 3.81 4.38 26.92
N LYS A 385 3.63 4.29 28.24
CA LYS A 385 2.41 4.78 28.90
C LYS A 385 2.15 6.24 28.60
N GLU A 386 3.18 7.10 28.65
CA GLU A 386 3.00 8.53 28.37
C GLU A 386 2.75 8.82 26.88
N LEU A 387 3.37 8.08 25.96
CA LEU A 387 3.07 8.16 24.52
C LEU A 387 1.59 7.87 24.24
N PHE A 388 0.98 6.95 24.99
CA PHE A 388 -0.42 6.57 24.87
C PHE A 388 -1.28 7.07 26.03
N ARG A 389 -0.91 8.14 26.73
CA ARG A 389 -1.83 8.82 27.67
C ARG A 389 -2.86 9.66 26.91
N ILE A 390 -3.89 10.19 27.57
CA ILE A 390 -4.79 11.21 26.99
C ILE A 390 -4.17 12.58 27.25
#